data_AF-A0A6B7Q3X9-F1
#
_entry.id   AF-A0A6B7Q3X9-F1
#
_cell.length_a   1.000
_cell.length_b   1.000
_cell.length_c   1.000
_cell.angle_alpha   90.00
_cell.angle_beta   90.00
_cell.angle_gamma   90.00
#
_symmetry.space_group_name_H-M   'P 1'
#
loop_
_entity.id
_entity.type
_entity.pdbx_description
1 polymer ?
#
loop_
_entity_poly.entity_id
_entity_poly.type
_entity_poly.pdbx_seq_one_letter_code
_entity_poly.pdbx_strand_id
1 'polypeptide(L)'
;MSFLTVVPSSIKDSVIEDMGRVWCASDRQKSFQNAMAGFLPDNDSSEKCKNLVIKQSELADRLGVTVTPAMVVLEPSVHTFLGSVSPDKILSELQ
;
A
#
# COMPACT_ATOMS: atom_id res chain seq x y z
N MET A 1 -5.41 -1.00 10.94
CA MET A 1 -4.48 -1.54 9.94
C MET A 1 -4.16 -0.42 8.97
N SER A 2 -2.87 -0.16 8.72
CA SER A 2 -2.42 0.91 7.82
C SER A 2 -1.93 0.29 6.51
N PHE A 3 -2.31 0.89 5.38
CA PHE A 3 -1.83 0.47 4.06
C PHE A 3 -0.70 1.38 3.60
N LEU A 4 0.24 0.82 2.84
CA LEU A 4 1.31 1.55 2.15
C LEU A 4 1.27 1.14 0.67
N THR A 5 1.57 2.09 -0.21
CA THR A 5 1.70 1.80 -1.63
C THR A 5 3.09 1.28 -1.93
N VAL A 6 3.16 0.11 -2.57
CA VAL A 6 4.38 -0.43 -3.20
C VAL A 6 4.22 -0.27 -4.69
N VAL A 7 5.22 0.27 -5.37
CA VAL A 7 5.15 0.62 -6.78
C VAL A 7 5.98 -0.39 -7.60
N PRO A 8 5.35 -1.28 -8.39
CA PRO A 8 6.08 -2.18 -9.26
C PRO A 8 6.86 -1.38 -10.32
N SER A 9 8.10 -1.79 -10.59
CA SER A 9 8.98 -1.11 -11.55
C SER A 9 8.41 -1.05 -12.97
N SER A 10 7.60 -2.03 -13.37
CA SER A 10 7.01 -2.13 -14.71
C SER A 10 5.93 -1.08 -15.01
N ILE A 11 5.26 -0.54 -14.00
CA ILE A 11 4.13 0.40 -14.14
C ILE A 11 4.28 1.62 -13.23
N LYS A 12 5.55 1.96 -12.92
CA LYS A 12 5.91 2.89 -11.84
C LYS A 12 5.18 4.22 -11.90
N ASP A 13 5.22 4.88 -13.05
CA ASP A 13 4.68 6.24 -13.19
C ASP A 13 3.15 6.27 -13.09
N SER A 14 2.46 5.28 -13.66
CA SER A 14 0.99 5.15 -13.56
C SER A 14 0.56 4.97 -12.12
N VAL A 15 1.22 4.08 -11.37
CA VAL A 15 0.86 3.81 -9.97
C VAL A 15 1.16 5.01 -9.08
N ILE A 16 2.25 5.74 -9.31
CA ILE A 16 2.56 6.97 -8.56
C ILE A 16 1.48 8.04 -8.79
N GLU A 17 1.01 8.18 -10.04
CA GLU A 17 -0.05 9.13 -10.37
C GLU A 17 -1.37 8.71 -9.72
N ASP A 18 -1.84 7.49 -9.97
CA ASP A 18 -3.13 6.98 -9.50
C ASP A 18 -3.21 6.88 -7.98
N MET A 19 -2.18 6.32 -7.34
CA MET A 19 -2.15 6.24 -5.88
C MET A 19 -1.89 7.60 -5.26
N GLY A 20 -1.17 8.49 -5.95
CA GLY A 20 -1.02 9.87 -5.50
C GLY A 20 -2.37 10.58 -5.37
N ARG A 21 -3.31 10.37 -6.30
CA ARG A 21 -4.70 10.84 -6.20
C ARG A 21 -5.42 10.28 -4.97
N VAL A 22 -5.27 8.97 -4.73
CA VAL A 22 -5.83 8.30 -3.55
C VAL A 22 -5.31 8.88 -2.24
N TRP A 23 -3.99 9.07 -2.13
CA TRP A 23 -3.34 9.63 -0.95
C TRP A 23 -3.61 11.13 -0.74
N CYS A 24 -3.92 11.85 -1.82
CA CYS A 24 -4.33 13.26 -1.80
C CYS A 24 -5.80 13.47 -1.43
N ALA A 25 -6.63 12.43 -1.43
CA ALA A 25 -8.03 12.57 -1.07
C ALA A 25 -8.19 13.04 0.39
N SER A 26 -9.20 13.87 0.63
CA SER A 26 -9.59 14.30 1.98
C SER A 26 -9.97 13.12 2.86
N ASP A 27 -10.72 12.17 2.31
CA ASP A 27 -11.02 10.87 2.91
C ASP A 27 -10.23 9.76 2.20
N ARG A 28 -9.03 9.48 2.71
CA ARG A 28 -8.12 8.48 2.15
C ARG A 28 -8.66 7.07 2.24
N GLN A 29 -9.39 6.75 3.31
CA GLN A 29 -9.92 5.41 3.53
C GLN A 29 -11.00 5.10 2.51
N LYS A 30 -11.96 6.01 2.34
CA LYS A 30 -13.00 5.88 1.32
C LYS A 30 -12.42 5.87 -0.10
N SER A 31 -11.44 6.75 -0.36
CA SER A 31 -10.75 6.81 -1.65
C SER A 31 -10.04 5.50 -1.99
N PHE A 32 -9.32 4.91 -1.03
CA PHE A 32 -8.66 3.62 -1.22
C PHE A 32 -9.65 2.47 -1.43
N GLN A 33 -10.75 2.44 -0.68
CA GLN A 33 -11.82 1.46 -0.88
C GLN A 33 -12.44 1.55 -2.28
N ASN A 34 -12.70 2.77 -2.77
CA ASN A 34 -13.19 2.99 -4.13
C ASN A 34 -12.16 2.57 -5.18
N ALA A 35 -10.87 2.87 -4.97
CA ALA A 35 -9.80 2.47 -5.88
C ALA A 35 -9.68 0.95 -6.00
N MET A 36 -9.83 0.20 -4.90
CA MET A 36 -9.89 -1.27 -4.93
C MET A 36 -11.09 -1.81 -5.70
N ALA A 37 -12.18 -1.03 -5.80
CA ALA A 37 -13.34 -1.34 -6.63
C ALA A 37 -13.21 -0.84 -8.09
N GLY A 38 -12.06 -0.23 -8.45
CA GLY A 38 -11.78 0.27 -9.80
C GLY A 38 -12.12 1.76 -10.01
N PHE A 39 -12.48 2.50 -8.97
CA PHE A 39 -12.86 3.91 -9.06
C PHE A 39 -11.81 4.81 -8.38
N LEU A 40 -10.99 5.48 -9.18
CA LEU A 40 -10.08 6.50 -8.69
C LEU A 40 -10.85 7.78 -8.33
N PRO A 41 -10.39 8.54 -7.32
CA PRO A 41 -11.00 9.82 -6.99
C PRO A 41 -10.81 10.81 -8.14
N ASP A 42 -11.82 11.63 -8.39
CA ASP A 42 -11.79 12.73 -9.35
C ASP A 42 -11.06 13.94 -8.73
N ASN A 43 -9.75 13.80 -8.56
CA ASN A 43 -8.85 14.84 -8.08
C ASN A 43 -7.48 14.75 -8.77
N ASP A 44 -6.64 15.75 -8.53
CA ASP A 44 -5.25 15.75 -8.99
C ASP A 44 -4.31 15.14 -7.96
N SER A 45 -3.28 14.47 -8.47
CA SER A 45 -2.15 14.02 -7.66
C SER A 45 -1.16 15.16 -7.46
N SER A 46 -1.16 15.78 -6.28
CA SER A 46 -0.16 16.79 -5.95
C SER A 46 1.24 16.17 -5.84
N GLU A 47 2.29 16.94 -6.14
CA GLU A 47 3.68 16.49 -5.98
C GLU A 47 3.98 16.00 -4.56
N LYS A 48 3.33 16.56 -3.53
CA LYS A 48 3.47 16.08 -2.15
C LYS A 48 2.97 14.64 -1.99
N CYS A 49 1.85 14.28 -2.63
CA CYS A 49 1.29 12.93 -2.56
C CYS A 49 2.07 11.94 -3.41
N LYS A 50 2.56 12.35 -4.59
CA LYS A 50 3.48 11.53 -5.39
C LYS A 50 4.74 11.19 -4.60
N ASN A 51 5.33 12.19 -3.96
CA ASN A 51 6.51 12.00 -3.10
C ASN A 51 6.24 11.10 -1.89
N LEU A 52 5.02 11.12 -1.33
CA LEU A 52 4.63 10.18 -0.28
C LEU A 52 4.63 8.74 -0.82
N VAL A 53 4.00 8.50 -1.97
CA VAL A 53 3.95 7.17 -2.61
C VAL A 53 5.35 6.65 -2.92
N ILE A 54 6.24 7.50 -3.45
CA ILE A 54 7.64 7.16 -3.71
C ILE A 54 8.33 6.69 -2.43
N LYS A 55 8.24 7.47 -1.34
CA LYS A 55 8.86 7.12 -0.05
C LYS A 55 8.30 5.84 0.56
N GLN A 56 7.02 5.55 0.38
CA GLN A 56 6.40 4.31 0.82
C GLN A 56 6.98 3.11 0.05
N SER A 57 7.13 3.24 -1.26
CA SER A 57 7.75 2.20 -2.09
C SER A 57 9.21 1.99 -1.71
N GLU A 58 9.99 3.06 -1.51
CA GLU A 58 11.39 2.96 -1.07
C GLU A 58 11.51 2.29 0.30
N LEU A 59 10.56 2.52 1.21
CA LEU A 59 10.53 1.81 2.49
C LEU A 59 10.28 0.31 2.27
N ALA A 60 9.33 -0.05 1.41
CA ALA A 60 9.04 -1.45 1.09
C ALA A 60 10.27 -2.16 0.49
N ASP A 61 10.99 -1.49 -0.41
CA ASP A 61 12.24 -2.00 -0.99
C ASP A 61 13.29 -2.25 0.10
N ARG A 62 13.46 -1.31 1.05
CA ARG A 62 14.39 -1.47 2.19
C ARG A 62 14.00 -2.59 3.14
N LEU A 63 12.71 -2.88 3.25
CA LEU A 63 12.18 -4.00 4.02
C LEU A 63 12.25 -5.34 3.26
N GLY A 64 12.75 -5.34 2.02
CA GLY A 64 12.89 -6.54 1.20
C GLY A 64 11.56 -7.06 0.64
N VAL A 65 10.54 -6.20 0.53
CA VAL A 65 9.26 -6.58 -0.07
C VAL A 65 9.43 -6.78 -1.57
N THR A 66 9.42 -8.04 -2.00
CA THR A 66 9.57 -8.42 -3.42
C THR A 66 8.25 -8.81 -4.08
N VAL A 67 7.20 -9.01 -3.30
CA VAL A 67 5.86 -9.40 -3.76
C VAL A 67 4.80 -8.67 -2.96
N THR A 68 3.70 -8.30 -3.61
CA THR A 68 2.50 -7.74 -2.97
C THR A 68 1.32 -8.71 -3.11
N PRO A 69 0.39 -8.77 -2.13
CA PRO A 69 0.42 -8.02 -0.86
C PRO A 69 1.49 -8.56 0.10
N ALA A 70 1.99 -7.69 0.97
CA ALA A 70 2.85 -8.05 2.09
C ALA A 70 2.29 -7.41 3.37
N MET A 71 2.20 -8.18 4.44
CA MET A 71 1.75 -7.70 5.75
C MET A 71 2.91 -7.76 6.73
N VAL A 72 3.21 -6.64 7.37
CA VAL A 72 4.22 -6.55 8.43
C VAL A 72 3.50 -6.30 9.75
N VAL A 73 3.63 -7.23 10.68
CA VAL A 73 3.17 -7.12 12.06
C VAL A 73 4.36 -6.70 12.91
N LEU A 74 4.20 -5.67 13.73
CA LEU A 74 5.29 -5.11 14.54
C LEU A 74 5.25 -5.56 16.00
N GLU A 75 4.06 -5.87 16.52
CA GLU A 75 3.83 -6.25 17.91
C GLU A 75 3.00 -7.54 17.99
N PRO A 76 3.28 -8.46 18.93
CA PRO A 76 4.34 -8.37 19.96
C PRO A 76 5.75 -8.66 19.42
N SER A 77 5.88 -9.18 18.19
CA SER A 77 7.16 -9.40 17.52
C SER A 77 7.02 -9.11 16.03
N VAL A 78 8.15 -8.80 15.39
CA VAL A 78 8.19 -8.52 13.95
C VAL A 78 7.93 -9.81 13.17
N HIS A 79 6.79 -9.88 12.50
CA HIS A 79 6.44 -11.00 11.62
C HIS A 79 5.99 -10.47 10.25
N THR A 80 6.41 -11.12 9.18
CA THR A 80 6.07 -10.70 7.81
C THR A 80 5.37 -11.83 7.07
N PHE A 81 4.17 -11.56 6.57
CA PHE A 81 3.46 -12.43 5.64
C PHE A 81 3.67 -11.92 4.22
N LEU A 82 4.19 -12.78 3.35
CA LEU A 82 4.35 -12.48 1.93
C LEU A 82 3.27 -13.19 1.11
N GLY A 83 2.66 -12.45 0.19
CA GLY A 83 1.57 -12.92 -0.66
C GLY A 83 0.21 -12.91 0.04
N SER A 84 -0.80 -13.35 -0.70
CA SER A 84 -2.17 -13.43 -0.19
C SER A 84 -2.31 -14.59 0.80
N VAL A 85 -2.48 -14.26 2.08
CA VAL A 85 -2.69 -15.21 3.18
C VAL A 85 -4.11 -15.03 3.73
N SER A 86 -4.80 -16.13 4.05
CA SER A 86 -6.14 -16.07 4.62
C SER A 86 -6.13 -15.53 6.05
N PRO A 87 -7.22 -14.90 6.52
CA PRO A 87 -7.34 -14.43 7.90
C PRO A 87 -7.08 -15.52 8.94
N ASP A 88 -7.61 -16.73 8.74
CA ASP A 88 -7.44 -17.84 9.68
C ASP A 88 -5.96 -18.23 9.83
N LYS A 89 -5.21 -18.24 8.71
CA LYS A 89 -3.78 -18.56 8.74
C LYS A 89 -2.98 -17.45 9.42
N ILE A 90 -3.31 -16.18 9.16
CA ILE A 90 -2.69 -15.04 9.86
C ILE A 90 -2.92 -15.16 11.37
N LEU A 91 -4.16 -15.43 11.81
CA LEU A 91 -4.47 -15.59 13.23
C LEU A 91 -3.73 -16.78 13.87
N SER A 92 -3.62 -17.91 13.17
CA SER A 92 -2.91 -19.07 13.69
C SER A 92 -1.40 -18.87 13.87
N GLU A 93 -0.79 -17.97 13.08
CA GLU A 93 0.64 -17.67 13.17
C GLU A 93 0.97 -16.54 14.16
N LEU A 94 -0.03 -15.75 14.58
CA LEU A 94 0.13 -14.64 15.52
C LEU A 94 -0.27 -14.96 16.97
N GLN A 95 -0.84 -16.15 17.21
CA GLN A 95 -1.15 -16.68 18.55
C GLN A 95 0.08 -17.31 19.20
#